data_AF-A0A1K1QM48-F1
#
_entry.id   AF-A0A1K1QM48-F1
#
_cell.length_a   1.000
_cell.length_b   1.000
_cell.length_c   1.000
_cell.angle_alpha   90.00
_cell.angle_beta   90.00
_cell.angle_gamma   90.00
#
_symmetry.space_group_name_H-M   'P 1'
#
loop_
_entity.id
_entity.type
_entity.pdbx_description
1 polymer ?
#
loop_
_entity_poly.entity_id
_entity_poly.type
_entity_poly.pdbx_seq_one_letter_code
_entity_poly.pdbx_strand_id
1 'polypeptide(L)'
;MKKIIVLLCFVALSCSKSSPKPPSTPMLVFPLKSSECTTGVSINGTNTSEVELEWSASSRTDLYEVKITNLSTNLTQTLTTTGTKQKVILDKGLAYSWFVTSKNDEVSETKSSEIWKFYNAGSQTTYAPFAAEIIAPKSGQTVFKDINNDVTLEWLTEDVDNDIANYKVYFSTITPPTTLLATNSVDNTSVSVGVTANTIYYWKVVTTDREGNASDSGIYEFRVR
;
A
#
# COMPACT_ATOMS: atom_id res chain seq x y z
N MET A 1 -21.07 81.75 -1.98
CA MET A 1 -20.88 80.69 -0.96
C MET A 1 -20.47 79.41 -1.68
N LYS A 2 -19.17 79.10 -1.75
CA LYS A 2 -18.64 77.92 -2.45
C LYS A 2 -18.74 76.70 -1.53
N LYS A 3 -19.54 75.70 -1.90
CA LYS A 3 -19.69 74.44 -1.16
C LYS A 3 -18.47 73.56 -1.47
N ILE A 4 -17.60 73.37 -0.48
CA ILE A 4 -16.49 72.42 -0.53
C ILE A 4 -17.08 71.05 -0.18
N ILE A 5 -17.06 70.14 -1.15
CA ILE A 5 -17.51 68.76 -0.98
C ILE A 5 -16.25 67.94 -0.65
N VAL A 6 -16.11 67.56 0.61
CA VAL A 6 -15.06 66.65 1.08
C VAL A 6 -15.47 65.23 0.73
N LEU A 7 -14.84 64.66 -0.29
CA LEU A 7 -15.02 63.27 -0.68
C LEU A 7 -14.20 62.39 0.27
N LEU A 8 -14.87 61.78 1.25
CA LEU A 8 -14.28 60.86 2.20
C LEU A 8 -13.99 59.52 1.49
N CYS A 9 -12.74 59.27 1.14
CA CYS A 9 -12.30 58.03 0.52
C CYS A 9 -12.17 56.92 1.59
N PHE A 10 -13.17 56.06 1.67
CA PHE A 10 -13.11 54.83 2.48
C PHE A 10 -12.17 53.83 1.80
N VAL A 11 -10.95 53.71 2.32
CA VAL A 11 -10.02 52.64 1.94
C VAL A 11 -10.51 51.36 2.61
N ALA A 12 -11.24 50.54 1.85
CA ALA A 12 -11.56 49.18 2.26
C ALA A 12 -10.28 48.32 2.21
N LEU A 13 -9.64 48.11 3.36
CA LEU A 13 -8.63 47.07 3.53
C LEU A 13 -9.32 45.71 3.41
N SER A 14 -9.38 45.19 2.18
CA SER A 14 -9.74 43.80 1.91
C SER A 14 -8.56 42.92 2.33
N CYS A 15 -8.57 42.49 3.60
CA CYS A 15 -7.76 41.37 4.05
C CYS A 15 -8.32 40.10 3.41
N SER A 16 -7.72 39.65 2.31
CA SER A 16 -7.97 38.30 1.79
C SER A 16 -7.43 37.29 2.80
N LYS A 17 -8.27 36.81 3.73
CA LYS A 17 -7.93 35.61 4.50
C LYS A 17 -7.74 34.48 3.49
N SER A 18 -6.53 33.95 3.40
CA SER A 18 -6.24 32.78 2.58
C SER A 18 -7.16 31.64 3.01
N SER A 19 -7.80 30.96 2.05
CA SER A 19 -8.64 29.81 2.34
C SER A 19 -7.81 28.71 3.01
N PRO A 20 -8.39 27.97 3.99
CA PRO A 20 -7.81 26.75 4.54
C PRO A 20 -7.31 25.79 3.46
N LYS A 21 -6.21 25.08 3.73
CA LYS A 21 -5.61 24.14 2.77
C LYS A 21 -5.40 22.76 3.41
N PRO A 22 -5.55 21.68 2.62
CA PRO A 22 -5.27 20.34 3.11
C PRO A 22 -3.80 20.14 3.48
N PRO A 23 -3.50 19.16 4.36
CA PRO A 23 -2.13 18.76 4.66
C PRO A 23 -1.39 18.24 3.41
N SER A 24 -0.08 18.12 3.48
CA SER A 24 0.71 17.43 2.45
C SER A 24 0.92 15.95 2.76
N THR A 25 1.15 15.14 1.74
CA THR A 25 1.46 13.71 1.88
C THR A 25 2.68 13.47 2.78
N PRO A 26 2.57 12.62 3.82
CA PRO A 26 3.72 12.17 4.60
C PRO A 26 4.64 11.27 3.76
N MET A 27 5.95 11.34 4.01
CA MET A 27 6.93 10.43 3.42
C MET A 27 7.45 9.47 4.48
N LEU A 28 7.31 8.17 4.26
CA LEU A 28 7.78 7.15 5.20
C LEU A 28 9.31 7.10 5.25
N VAL A 29 9.86 6.83 6.43
CA VAL A 29 11.31 6.79 6.68
C VAL A 29 11.73 5.42 7.23
N PHE A 30 11.01 4.91 8.23
CA PHE A 30 11.36 3.64 8.88
C PHE A 30 10.11 2.94 9.48
N PRO A 31 10.03 1.60 9.51
CA PRO A 31 10.91 0.59 8.90
C PRO A 31 11.07 0.78 7.40
N LEU A 32 12.21 0.32 6.85
CA LEU A 32 12.47 0.42 5.41
C LEU A 32 11.47 -0.43 4.62
N LYS A 33 11.13 0.05 3.42
CA LYS A 33 10.23 -0.64 2.51
C LYS A 33 10.79 -2.03 2.16
N SER A 34 9.94 -3.04 2.35
CA SER A 34 10.14 -4.42 1.94
C SER A 34 11.43 -5.03 2.48
N SER A 35 11.70 -4.74 3.75
CA SER A 35 12.88 -5.18 4.50
C SER A 35 12.47 -5.90 5.78
N GLU A 36 13.42 -6.58 6.40
CA GLU A 36 13.35 -6.95 7.81
C GLU A 36 13.59 -5.72 8.70
N CYS A 37 12.80 -5.59 9.78
CA CYS A 37 12.97 -4.61 10.84
C CYS A 37 13.60 -5.28 12.06
N THR A 38 14.90 -5.06 12.26
CA THR A 38 15.70 -5.68 13.32
C THR A 38 15.87 -4.81 14.57
N THR A 39 15.36 -3.57 14.56
CA THR A 39 15.52 -2.60 15.66
C THR A 39 14.45 -2.72 16.75
N GLY A 40 13.47 -3.63 16.59
CA GLY A 40 12.40 -3.82 17.54
C GLY A 40 12.90 -4.26 18.92
N VAL A 41 12.43 -3.59 19.98
CA VAL A 41 12.81 -3.95 21.36
C VAL A 41 11.90 -5.07 21.85
N SER A 42 12.51 -6.21 22.19
CA SER A 42 11.76 -7.40 22.64
C SER A 42 11.00 -7.13 23.94
N ILE A 43 9.75 -7.58 24.02
CA ILE A 43 8.96 -7.53 25.24
C ILE A 43 9.14 -8.85 26.01
N ASN A 44 9.58 -8.76 27.26
CA ASN A 44 9.87 -9.95 28.06
C ASN A 44 8.62 -10.79 28.32
N GLY A 45 8.73 -12.10 28.10
CA GLY A 45 7.64 -13.05 28.34
C GLY A 45 6.58 -13.11 27.24
N THR A 46 6.78 -12.44 26.10
CA THR A 46 5.88 -12.49 24.94
C THR A 46 6.64 -12.83 23.66
N ASN A 47 5.90 -13.14 22.59
CA ASN A 47 6.46 -13.24 21.24
C ASN A 47 6.32 -11.91 20.47
N THR A 48 6.49 -10.77 21.15
CA THR A 48 6.30 -9.44 20.56
C THR A 48 7.53 -8.55 20.73
N SER A 49 7.63 -7.52 19.90
CA SER A 49 8.58 -6.42 20.03
C SER A 49 7.88 -5.07 19.86
N GLU A 50 8.41 -4.04 20.52
CA GLU A 50 8.05 -2.65 20.28
C GLU A 50 8.88 -2.13 19.10
N VAL A 51 8.22 -1.78 18.01
CA VAL A 51 8.80 -1.21 16.79
C VAL A 51 8.45 0.28 16.73
N GLU A 52 9.44 1.14 16.47
CA GLU A 52 9.24 2.57 16.23
C GLU A 52 9.07 2.81 14.72
N LEU A 53 7.95 3.42 14.35
CA LEU A 53 7.64 3.85 12.98
C LEU A 53 8.00 5.33 12.84
N GLU A 54 8.60 5.73 11.72
CA GLU A 54 9.07 7.08 11.47
C GLU A 54 8.69 7.58 10.07
N TRP A 55 8.30 8.85 9.99
CA TRP A 55 8.00 9.53 8.74
C TRP A 55 8.50 10.99 8.78
N SER A 56 8.52 11.65 7.63
CA SER A 56 8.86 13.07 7.52
C SER A 56 7.68 13.96 7.86
N ALA A 57 7.96 15.13 8.45
CA ALA A 57 6.94 16.12 8.75
C ALA A 57 6.23 16.61 7.48
N SER A 58 4.90 16.52 7.49
CA SER A 58 4.00 17.10 6.49
C SER A 58 3.63 18.54 6.83
N SER A 59 3.61 19.40 5.81
CA SER A 59 3.08 20.76 5.93
C SER A 59 1.59 20.75 6.28
N ARG A 60 1.15 21.76 7.05
CA ARG A 60 -0.27 21.99 7.44
C ARG A 60 -0.90 20.74 8.05
N THR A 61 -0.19 20.10 8.98
CA THR A 61 -0.63 18.88 9.65
C THR A 61 -0.59 19.08 11.15
N ASP A 62 -1.72 18.82 11.80
CA ASP A 62 -1.87 18.91 13.24
C ASP A 62 -1.81 17.51 13.89
N LEU A 63 -2.24 16.49 13.15
CA LEU A 63 -2.36 15.12 13.62
C LEU A 63 -2.01 14.13 12.51
N TYR A 64 -1.29 13.08 12.88
CA TYR A 64 -1.11 11.89 12.06
C TYR A 64 -1.94 10.73 12.60
N GLU A 65 -2.52 9.97 11.69
CA GLU A 65 -3.10 8.66 11.93
C GLU A 65 -2.20 7.61 11.28
N VAL A 66 -1.72 6.66 12.08
CA VAL A 66 -0.87 5.56 11.63
C VAL A 66 -1.71 4.29 11.62
N LYS A 67 -1.81 3.64 10.47
CA LYS A 67 -2.51 2.36 10.34
C LYS A 67 -1.50 1.27 10.01
N ILE A 68 -1.52 0.20 10.81
CA ILE A 68 -0.65 -0.97 10.67
C ILE A 68 -1.55 -2.21 10.51
N THR A 69 -1.25 -3.07 9.55
CA THR A 69 -2.01 -4.28 9.26
C THR A 69 -1.11 -5.51 9.32
N ASN A 70 -1.49 -6.51 10.10
CA ASN A 70 -0.86 -7.83 10.06
C ASN A 70 -1.28 -8.53 8.77
N LEU A 71 -0.33 -8.89 7.91
CA LEU A 71 -0.62 -9.45 6.59
C LEU A 71 -1.06 -10.92 6.62
N SER A 72 -0.82 -11.64 7.72
CA SER A 72 -1.28 -13.02 7.89
C SER A 72 -2.72 -13.08 8.40
N THR A 73 -3.14 -12.14 9.26
CA THR A 73 -4.47 -12.15 9.90
C THR A 73 -5.43 -11.08 9.37
N ASN A 74 -4.93 -10.11 8.59
CA ASN A 74 -5.64 -8.90 8.16
C ASN A 74 -6.14 -8.01 9.32
N LEU A 75 -5.67 -8.25 10.55
CA LEU A 75 -6.01 -7.39 11.70
C LEU A 75 -5.27 -6.06 11.61
N THR A 76 -5.99 -4.96 11.87
CA THR A 76 -5.45 -3.60 11.77
C THR A 76 -5.41 -2.91 13.13
N GLN A 77 -4.31 -2.23 13.41
CA GLN A 77 -4.17 -1.27 14.51
C GLN A 77 -4.15 0.15 13.94
N THR A 78 -4.87 1.06 14.57
CA THR A 78 -4.88 2.49 14.22
C THR A 78 -4.48 3.31 15.43
N LEU A 79 -3.45 4.14 15.28
CA LEU A 79 -2.89 5.00 16.33
C LEU A 79 -2.87 6.44 15.85
N THR A 80 -2.92 7.39 16.77
CA THR A 80 -2.81 8.82 16.45
C THR A 80 -1.71 9.48 17.24
N THR A 81 -1.02 10.43 16.63
CA THR A 81 0.07 11.21 17.26
C THR A 81 0.24 12.54 16.56
N THR A 82 0.72 13.55 17.29
CA THR A 82 1.11 14.85 16.72
C THR A 82 2.58 14.87 16.29
N GLY A 83 3.38 13.88 16.74
CA GLY A 83 4.78 13.73 16.36
C GLY A 83 4.95 13.02 15.01
N THR A 84 6.20 12.85 14.60
CA THR A 84 6.57 12.13 13.37
C THR A 84 7.11 10.73 13.63
N LYS A 85 6.88 10.23 14.84
CA LYS A 85 7.26 8.89 15.29
C LYS A 85 6.11 8.25 16.06
N GLN A 86 5.96 6.94 15.92
CA GLN A 86 4.97 6.17 16.68
C GLN A 86 5.49 4.77 17.00
N LYS A 87 5.45 4.40 18.28
CA LYS A 87 5.75 3.04 18.72
C LYS A 87 4.52 2.15 18.63
N VAL A 88 4.73 0.90 18.21
CA VAL A 88 3.70 -0.13 18.05
C VAL A 88 4.23 -1.48 18.53
N ILE A 89 3.38 -2.27 19.18
CA ILE A 89 3.72 -3.63 19.61
C ILE A 89 3.26 -4.61 18.54
N LEU A 90 4.21 -5.37 17.99
CA LEU A 90 3.99 -6.30 16.88
C LEU A 90 4.48 -7.69 17.26
N ASP A 91 3.82 -8.72 16.75
CA ASP A 91 4.28 -10.09 16.85
C ASP A 91 5.55 -10.26 16.03
N LYS A 92 6.49 -11.01 16.58
CA LYS A 92 7.76 -11.32 15.93
C LYS A 92 7.57 -12.31 14.81
N GLY A 93 8.38 -12.13 13.78
CA GLY A 93 8.44 -13.02 12.63
C GLY A 93 7.26 -12.91 11.67
N LEU A 94 6.43 -11.88 11.78
CA LEU A 94 5.29 -11.66 10.89
C LEU A 94 5.51 -10.46 9.97
N ALA A 95 4.84 -10.49 8.83
CA ALA A 95 4.80 -9.40 7.88
C ALA A 95 3.69 -8.39 8.23
N TYR A 96 4.01 -7.11 8.09
CA TYR A 96 3.09 -6.01 8.31
C TYR A 96 3.09 -5.07 7.11
N SER A 97 1.94 -4.44 6.84
CA SER A 97 1.88 -3.23 6.02
C SER A 97 1.49 -2.05 6.89
N TRP A 98 1.96 -0.87 6.52
CA TRP A 98 1.62 0.35 7.24
C TRP A 98 1.64 1.57 6.34
N PHE A 99 0.88 2.59 6.75
CA PHE A 99 0.88 3.90 6.14
C PHE A 99 0.47 4.96 7.16
N VAL A 100 0.77 6.21 6.83
CA VAL A 100 0.48 7.38 7.66
C VAL A 100 -0.46 8.31 6.90
N THR A 101 -1.48 8.81 7.59
CA THR A 101 -2.41 9.81 7.08
C THR A 101 -2.27 11.11 7.87
N SER A 102 -1.90 12.20 7.19
CA SER A 102 -1.87 13.55 7.77
C SER A 102 -3.25 14.19 7.75
N LYS A 103 -3.61 14.88 8.84
CA LYS A 103 -4.87 15.61 9.04
C LYS A 103 -4.60 17.00 9.63
N ASN A 104 -5.51 17.94 9.42
CA ASN A 104 -5.55 19.21 10.14
C ASN A 104 -6.99 19.57 10.53
N ASP A 105 -7.13 20.53 11.43
CA ASP A 105 -8.44 20.92 11.95
C ASP A 105 -9.15 21.97 11.06
N GLU A 106 -8.47 22.49 10.03
CA GLU A 106 -9.02 23.52 9.15
C GLU A 106 -9.88 22.94 8.01
N VAL A 107 -9.57 21.72 7.52
CA VAL A 107 -10.30 21.04 6.45
C VAL A 107 -10.44 19.53 6.72
N SER A 108 -11.48 18.91 6.17
CA SER A 108 -11.70 17.46 6.30
C SER A 108 -10.87 16.60 5.35
N GLU A 109 -10.26 17.21 4.33
CA GLU A 109 -9.41 16.50 3.37
C GLU A 109 -8.11 16.04 4.04
N THR A 110 -7.73 14.79 3.77
CA THR A 110 -6.52 14.17 4.32
C THR A 110 -5.60 13.72 3.18
N LYS A 111 -4.32 13.49 3.51
CA LYS A 111 -3.35 12.89 2.59
C LYS A 111 -2.69 11.69 3.25
N SER A 112 -2.55 10.60 2.50
CA SER A 112 -1.91 9.37 2.95
C SER A 112 -0.59 9.15 2.22
N SER A 113 0.38 8.58 2.93
CA SER A 113 1.63 8.10 2.35
C SER A 113 1.40 6.91 1.42
N GLU A 114 2.47 6.43 0.80
CA GLU A 114 2.51 5.06 0.28
C GLU A 114 2.25 4.04 1.40
N ILE A 115 1.89 2.82 0.98
CA ILE A 115 1.82 1.67 1.87
C ILE A 115 3.17 0.95 1.77
N TRP A 116 3.90 0.89 2.87
CA TRP A 116 5.12 0.09 2.95
C TRP A 116 4.85 -1.24 3.66
N LYS A 117 5.57 -2.28 3.27
CA LYS A 117 5.55 -3.59 3.91
C LYS A 117 6.90 -3.83 4.59
N PHE A 118 6.92 -4.61 5.66
CA PHE A 118 8.16 -5.05 6.30
C PHE A 118 7.90 -6.32 7.12
N TYR A 119 8.95 -7.07 7.43
CA TYR A 119 8.91 -8.16 8.41
C TYR A 119 9.40 -7.67 9.77
N ASN A 120 8.67 -7.93 10.84
CA ASN A 120 9.20 -7.72 12.18
C ASN A 120 10.12 -8.89 12.53
N ALA A 121 11.37 -8.61 12.92
CA ALA A 121 12.37 -9.66 13.14
C ALA A 121 11.89 -10.69 14.19
N GLY A 122 12.12 -11.97 13.87
CA GLY A 122 11.75 -13.11 14.70
C GLY A 122 12.88 -14.12 14.84
N SER A 123 12.53 -15.40 14.96
CA SER A 123 13.51 -16.50 15.04
C SER A 123 13.85 -17.09 13.68
N GLN A 124 13.06 -16.78 12.65
CA GLN A 124 13.34 -17.22 11.29
C GLN A 124 14.61 -16.55 10.74
N THR A 125 15.17 -17.17 9.72
CA THR A 125 16.33 -16.63 8.97
C THR A 125 16.05 -16.51 7.47
N THR A 126 14.83 -16.86 7.06
CA THR A 126 14.33 -16.82 5.68
C THR A 126 12.91 -16.27 5.72
N TYR A 127 12.55 -15.46 4.74
CA TYR A 127 11.28 -14.77 4.68
C TYR A 127 10.49 -15.16 3.44
N ALA A 128 9.19 -15.41 3.59
CA ALA A 128 8.34 -15.59 2.43
C ALA A 128 8.28 -14.27 1.63
N PRO A 129 8.21 -14.34 0.29
CA PRO A 129 7.98 -13.14 -0.53
C PRO A 129 6.68 -12.45 -0.11
N PHE A 130 6.64 -11.12 -0.15
CA PHE A 130 5.35 -10.44 0.03
C PHE A 130 4.40 -10.85 -1.09
N ALA A 131 3.10 -10.96 -0.75
CA ALA A 131 2.06 -11.26 -1.72
C ALA A 131 2.18 -10.32 -2.93
N ALA A 132 2.17 -10.91 -4.13
CA ALA A 132 2.35 -10.17 -5.38
C ALA A 132 1.30 -9.06 -5.51
N GLU A 133 1.77 -7.85 -5.81
CA GLU A 133 0.90 -6.73 -6.11
C GLU A 133 0.42 -6.83 -7.54
N ILE A 134 -0.90 -6.89 -7.74
CA ILE A 134 -1.47 -6.95 -9.07
C ILE A 134 -1.53 -5.57 -9.70
N ILE A 135 -0.84 -5.42 -10.82
CA ILE A 135 -0.80 -4.19 -11.61
C ILE A 135 -2.00 -4.14 -12.56
N ALA A 136 -2.22 -5.23 -13.30
CA ALA A 136 -3.34 -5.35 -14.22
C ALA A 136 -3.68 -6.81 -14.53
N PRO A 137 -4.95 -7.15 -14.77
CA PRO A 137 -6.14 -6.36 -14.45
C PRO A 137 -6.39 -6.29 -12.95
N LYS A 138 -6.76 -5.10 -12.45
CA LYS A 138 -7.18 -4.93 -11.04
C LYS A 138 -8.54 -5.57 -10.80
N SER A 139 -8.83 -5.91 -9.54
CA SER A 139 -10.08 -6.56 -9.18
C SER A 139 -11.30 -5.70 -9.53
N GLY A 140 -12.29 -6.28 -10.19
CA GLY A 140 -13.50 -5.62 -10.70
C GLY A 140 -13.29 -4.79 -11.97
N GLN A 141 -12.08 -4.76 -12.54
CA GLN A 141 -11.80 -3.99 -13.75
C GLN A 141 -12.52 -4.58 -14.97
N THR A 142 -13.02 -3.70 -15.84
CA THR A 142 -13.38 -4.08 -17.22
C THR A 142 -12.20 -3.78 -18.14
N VAL A 143 -11.76 -4.77 -18.91
CA VAL A 143 -10.63 -4.68 -19.84
C VAL A 143 -11.06 -5.03 -21.26
N PHE A 144 -10.30 -4.54 -22.23
CA PHE A 144 -10.45 -4.90 -23.63
C PHE A 144 -9.34 -5.87 -24.01
N LYS A 145 -9.71 -6.90 -24.77
CA LYS A 145 -8.73 -7.80 -25.37
C LYS A 145 -8.01 -7.13 -26.54
N ASP A 146 -6.78 -7.54 -26.80
CA ASP A 146 -6.00 -7.05 -27.93
C ASP A 146 -6.45 -7.69 -29.27
N ILE A 147 -5.70 -7.42 -30.34
CA ILE A 147 -5.98 -7.97 -31.68
C ILE A 147 -5.85 -9.50 -31.76
N ASN A 148 -5.12 -10.12 -30.84
CA ASN A 148 -4.95 -11.56 -30.75
C ASN A 148 -6.01 -12.23 -29.87
N ASN A 149 -6.91 -11.44 -29.28
CA ASN A 149 -7.86 -11.82 -28.25
C ASN A 149 -7.24 -12.11 -26.89
N ASP A 150 -6.11 -11.47 -26.58
CA ASP A 150 -5.40 -11.65 -25.33
C ASP A 150 -5.61 -10.48 -24.37
N VAL A 151 -5.46 -10.76 -23.08
CA VAL A 151 -5.28 -9.77 -22.01
C VAL A 151 -3.97 -10.07 -21.31
N THR A 152 -3.18 -9.04 -21.02
CA THR A 152 -1.95 -9.20 -20.24
C THR A 152 -2.26 -9.14 -18.75
N LEU A 153 -1.87 -10.19 -18.03
CA LEU A 153 -1.81 -10.23 -16.58
C LEU A 153 -0.42 -9.75 -16.16
N GLU A 154 -0.34 -8.81 -15.24
CA GLU A 154 0.89 -8.16 -14.80
C GLU A 154 0.87 -7.96 -13.28
N TRP A 155 1.99 -8.29 -12.64
CA TRP A 155 2.17 -8.17 -11.21
C TRP A 155 3.56 -7.64 -10.87
N LEU A 156 3.74 -7.22 -9.62
CA LEU A 156 5.03 -6.90 -9.01
C LEU A 156 5.21 -7.75 -7.75
N THR A 157 6.45 -8.07 -7.44
CA THR A 157 6.81 -8.76 -6.19
C THR A 157 7.95 -8.05 -5.50
N GLU A 158 7.92 -8.14 -4.18
CA GLU A 158 9.00 -7.69 -3.32
C GLU A 158 9.28 -8.83 -2.34
N ASP A 159 10.54 -9.04 -2.02
CA ASP A 159 11.00 -10.07 -1.12
C ASP A 159 12.18 -9.53 -0.31
N VAL A 160 12.26 -9.93 0.96
CA VAL A 160 13.28 -9.39 1.87
C VAL A 160 14.67 -9.92 1.51
N ASP A 161 14.74 -11.21 1.15
CA ASP A 161 16.00 -11.92 0.95
C ASP A 161 16.44 -11.93 -0.52
N ASN A 162 15.57 -11.45 -1.42
CA ASN A 162 15.74 -11.34 -2.87
C ASN A 162 16.05 -12.69 -3.54
N ASP A 163 15.38 -13.76 -3.11
CA ASP A 163 15.67 -15.12 -3.54
C ASP A 163 14.47 -15.84 -4.20
N ILE A 164 13.51 -15.07 -4.73
CA ILE A 164 12.36 -15.61 -5.49
C ILE A 164 12.82 -16.62 -6.56
N ALA A 165 12.19 -17.79 -6.58
CA ALA A 165 12.46 -18.86 -7.53
C ALA A 165 11.54 -18.83 -8.76
N ASN A 166 10.22 -18.67 -8.55
CA ASN A 166 9.23 -18.71 -9.62
C ASN A 166 7.89 -18.07 -9.24
N TYR A 167 7.07 -17.83 -10.26
CA TYR A 167 5.67 -17.44 -10.14
C TYR A 167 4.77 -18.49 -10.77
N LYS A 168 3.81 -19.01 -10.02
CA LYS A 168 2.71 -19.83 -10.57
C LYS A 168 1.50 -18.95 -10.78
N VAL A 169 1.07 -18.80 -12.03
CA VAL A 169 -0.12 -18.03 -12.39
C VAL A 169 -1.29 -18.99 -12.58
N TYR A 170 -2.37 -18.73 -11.86
CA TYR A 170 -3.62 -19.48 -11.98
C TYR A 170 -4.66 -18.59 -12.66
N PHE A 171 -5.39 -19.15 -13.62
CA PHE A 171 -6.34 -18.41 -14.44
C PHE A 171 -7.53 -19.28 -14.80
N SER A 172 -8.75 -18.81 -14.55
CA SER A 172 -9.97 -19.59 -14.78
C SER A 172 -11.20 -18.71 -14.94
N THR A 173 -12.30 -19.27 -15.45
CA THR A 173 -13.65 -18.69 -15.36
C THR A 173 -14.39 -19.13 -14.09
N ILE A 174 -13.74 -19.92 -13.22
CA ILE A 174 -14.28 -20.42 -11.94
C ILE A 174 -13.48 -19.80 -10.79
N THR A 175 -14.18 -19.42 -9.71
CA THR A 175 -13.58 -18.96 -8.46
C THR A 175 -13.74 -20.01 -7.36
N PRO A 176 -12.68 -20.37 -6.61
CA PRO A 176 -11.30 -19.91 -6.77
C PRO A 176 -10.62 -20.53 -8.01
N PRO A 177 -9.68 -19.82 -8.67
CA PRO A 177 -8.95 -20.35 -9.81
C PRO A 177 -7.95 -21.41 -9.36
N THR A 178 -8.13 -22.65 -9.80
CA THR A 178 -7.25 -23.81 -9.51
C THR A 178 -6.45 -24.30 -10.71
N THR A 179 -6.81 -23.87 -11.92
CA THR A 179 -6.11 -24.22 -13.16
C THR A 179 -4.80 -23.44 -13.25
N LEU A 180 -3.67 -24.15 -13.21
CA LEU A 180 -2.35 -23.58 -13.48
C LEU A 180 -2.26 -23.21 -14.96
N LEU A 181 -2.03 -21.93 -15.21
CA LEU A 181 -1.83 -21.39 -16.55
C LEU A 181 -0.35 -21.46 -16.94
N ALA A 182 0.51 -20.94 -16.06
CA ALA A 182 1.93 -20.77 -16.34
C ALA A 182 2.78 -20.87 -15.07
N THR A 183 4.02 -21.29 -15.25
CA THR A 183 5.08 -21.14 -14.25
C THR A 183 6.15 -20.25 -14.88
N ASN A 184 6.25 -19.01 -14.40
CA ASN A 184 7.20 -18.01 -14.90
C ASN A 184 8.47 -18.00 -14.05
N SER A 185 9.60 -17.68 -14.68
CA SER A 185 10.84 -17.33 -13.98
C SER A 185 10.73 -15.95 -13.32
N VAL A 186 11.64 -15.66 -12.39
CA VAL A 186 11.69 -14.39 -11.63
C VAL A 186 11.76 -13.14 -12.52
N ASP A 187 12.37 -13.23 -13.72
CA ASP A 187 12.49 -12.10 -14.64
C ASP A 187 11.19 -11.80 -15.43
N ASN A 188 10.16 -12.64 -15.30
CA ASN A 188 8.94 -12.57 -16.10
C ASN A 188 7.70 -12.33 -15.21
N THR A 189 7.40 -11.06 -14.95
CA THR A 189 6.27 -10.62 -14.10
C THR A 189 4.99 -10.31 -14.87
N SER A 190 4.85 -10.86 -16.08
CA SER A 190 3.63 -10.77 -16.86
C SER A 190 3.36 -12.03 -17.68
N VAL A 191 2.10 -12.26 -18.03
CA VAL A 191 1.66 -13.32 -18.94
C VAL A 191 0.44 -12.88 -19.74
N SER A 192 0.45 -13.09 -21.06
CA SER A 192 -0.72 -12.87 -21.91
C SER A 192 -1.62 -14.10 -21.92
N VAL A 193 -2.93 -13.88 -21.78
CA VAL A 193 -3.94 -14.95 -21.72
C VAL A 193 -5.03 -14.73 -22.75
N GLY A 194 -5.36 -15.80 -23.48
CA GLY A 194 -6.48 -15.81 -24.40
C GLY A 194 -7.81 -15.70 -23.68
N VAL A 195 -8.67 -14.79 -24.16
CA VAL A 195 -9.94 -14.48 -23.53
C VAL A 195 -11.09 -14.32 -24.52
N THR A 196 -12.30 -14.60 -24.04
CA THR A 196 -13.54 -14.35 -24.78
C THR A 196 -14.24 -13.09 -24.27
N ALA A 197 -14.84 -12.35 -25.19
CA ALA A 197 -15.62 -11.17 -24.84
C ALA A 197 -16.86 -11.55 -24.02
N ASN A 198 -17.30 -10.66 -23.14
CA ASN A 198 -18.42 -10.85 -22.22
C ASN A 198 -18.23 -11.98 -21.19
N THR A 199 -16.97 -12.33 -20.89
CA THR A 199 -16.61 -13.33 -19.89
C THR A 199 -15.93 -12.69 -18.68
N ILE A 200 -16.17 -13.24 -17.49
CA ILE A 200 -15.47 -12.89 -16.26
C ILE A 200 -14.40 -13.95 -16.02
N TYR A 201 -13.19 -13.49 -15.70
CA TYR A 201 -12.06 -14.34 -15.36
C TYR A 201 -11.56 -14.03 -13.96
N TYR A 202 -11.07 -15.08 -13.30
CA TYR A 202 -10.46 -15.07 -11.99
C TYR A 202 -9.01 -15.52 -12.11
N TRP A 203 -8.12 -14.84 -11.42
CA TRP A 203 -6.72 -15.17 -11.45
C TRP A 203 -6.02 -14.82 -10.15
N LYS A 204 -4.88 -15.47 -9.95
CA LYS A 204 -3.97 -15.20 -8.83
C LYS A 204 -2.55 -15.60 -9.20
N VAL A 205 -1.60 -15.05 -8.46
CA VAL A 205 -0.18 -15.37 -8.56
C VAL A 205 0.26 -15.96 -7.22
N VAL A 206 0.88 -17.13 -7.28
CA VAL A 206 1.59 -17.72 -6.15
C VAL A 206 3.09 -17.53 -6.40
N THR A 207 3.74 -16.76 -5.55
CA THR A 207 5.19 -16.55 -5.59
C THR A 207 5.85 -17.56 -4.67
N THR A 208 6.94 -18.18 -5.11
CA THR A 208 7.72 -19.12 -4.29
C THR A 208 9.19 -18.78 -4.35
N ASP A 209 9.85 -18.75 -3.19
CA ASP A 209 11.30 -18.52 -3.07
C ASP A 209 12.11 -19.83 -3.21
N ARG A 210 13.43 -19.73 -3.04
CA ARG A 210 14.36 -20.89 -3.17
C ARG A 210 14.33 -21.81 -1.95
N GLU A 211 13.92 -21.29 -0.79
CA GLU A 211 13.75 -22.04 0.45
C GLU A 211 12.39 -22.78 0.51
N GLY A 212 11.50 -22.49 -0.45
CA GLY A 212 10.19 -23.10 -0.60
C GLY A 212 9.07 -22.37 0.14
N ASN A 213 9.32 -21.18 0.71
CA ASN A 213 8.25 -20.36 1.25
C ASN A 213 7.45 -19.75 0.08
N ALA A 214 6.17 -19.47 0.34
CA ALA A 214 5.29 -18.97 -0.70
C ALA A 214 4.27 -17.96 -0.17
N SER A 215 3.84 -17.08 -1.06
CA SER A 215 2.74 -16.15 -0.84
C SER A 215 1.74 -16.17 -2.00
N ASP A 216 0.49 -15.83 -1.69
CA ASP A 216 -0.63 -15.78 -2.63
C ASP A 216 -1.09 -14.32 -2.76
N SER A 217 -1.22 -13.82 -4.00
CA SER A 217 -1.70 -12.46 -4.27
C SER A 217 -3.12 -12.20 -3.74
N GLY A 218 -3.88 -13.26 -3.48
CA GLY A 218 -5.33 -13.22 -3.42
C GLY A 218 -5.95 -13.37 -4.80
N ILE A 219 -7.27 -13.54 -4.84
CA ILE A 219 -8.03 -13.75 -6.07
C ILE A 219 -8.46 -12.39 -6.64
N TYR A 220 -8.11 -12.17 -7.90
CA TYR A 220 -8.51 -10.99 -8.67
C TYR A 220 -9.50 -11.41 -9.75
N GLU A 221 -10.51 -10.58 -9.96
CA GLU A 221 -11.49 -10.78 -11.03
C GLU A 221 -11.48 -9.62 -12.03
N PHE A 222 -11.72 -9.93 -13.30
CA PHE A 222 -11.93 -8.91 -14.33
C PHE A 222 -12.92 -9.37 -15.40
N ARG A 223 -13.55 -8.41 -16.05
CA ARG A 223 -14.50 -8.66 -17.15
C ARG A 223 -13.91 -8.23 -18.48
N VAL A 224 -14.01 -9.08 -19.49
CA VAL A 224 -13.54 -8.79 -20.84
C VAL A 224 -14.67 -8.21 -21.69
N ARG A 225 -14.35 -7.16 -22.45
CA ARG A 225 -15.20 -6.60 -23.51
C ARG A 225 -14.53 -6.65 -24.87
#